data_AF-A0A6C1RUH3-F1
#
_entry.id   AF-A0A6C1RUH3-F1
#
_cell.length_a   1.000
_cell.length_b   1.000
_cell.length_c   1.000
_cell.angle_alpha   90.00
_cell.angle_beta   90.00
_cell.angle_gamma   90.00
#
_symmetry.space_group_name_H-M   'P 1'
#
loop_
_entity.id
_entity.type
_entity.pdbx_description
1 polymer ?
#
loop_
_entity_poly.entity_id
_entity_poly.type
_entity_poly.pdbx_seq_one_letter_code
_entity_poly.pdbx_strand_id
1 'polypeptide(L)'
;MDHTEQKDARARLSDGLSGNGAHLNLEDAVADFPQSLINTRPPHVPYSFWHQLEHIRIAQQDLLLYAGTPGHRSPVWPDGYWPQAAAEAGPAEWNATIAAIQRDRGR
;
A
#
# COMPACT_ATOMS: atom_id res chain seq x y z
N MET A 1 7.05 -1.60 27.53
CA MET A 1 7.94 -1.27 26.41
C MET A 1 8.60 0.04 26.76
N ASP A 2 9.92 0.08 26.77
CA ASP A 2 10.67 1.32 27.01
C ASP A 2 10.43 2.31 25.85
N HIS A 3 10.48 3.62 26.12
CA HIS A 3 10.30 4.65 25.09
C HIS A 3 11.34 4.56 23.97
N THR A 4 12.55 4.05 24.28
CA THR A 4 13.63 3.82 23.31
C THR A 4 13.27 2.71 22.33
N GLU A 5 12.74 1.58 22.81
CA GLU A 5 12.33 0.44 21.98
C GLU A 5 11.20 0.81 21.01
N GLN A 6 10.24 1.61 21.48
CA GLN A 6 9.14 2.09 20.63
C GLN A 6 9.63 3.06 19.55
N LYS A 7 10.62 3.90 19.86
CA LYS A 7 11.22 4.84 18.91
C LYS A 7 12.00 4.10 17.82
N ASP A 8 12.76 3.07 18.18
CA ASP A 8 13.52 2.25 17.23
C ASP A 8 12.62 1.42 16.31
N ALA A 9 11.52 0.88 16.85
CA ALA A 9 10.51 0.18 16.05
C ALA A 9 9.85 1.11 15.01
N ARG A 10 9.51 2.34 15.41
CA ARG A 10 8.97 3.36 14.48
C ARG A 10 9.97 3.75 13.40
N ALA A 11 11.23 3.94 13.76
CA ALA A 11 12.27 4.28 12.78
C ALA A 11 12.46 3.18 11.73
N ARG A 12 12.49 1.91 12.15
CA ARG A 12 12.56 0.76 11.25
C ARG A 12 11.34 0.63 10.35
N LEU A 13 10.16 0.89 10.89
CA LEU A 13 8.92 0.87 10.13
C LEU A 13 8.92 1.97 9.05
N SER A 14 9.33 3.18 9.43
CA SER A 14 9.44 4.32 8.52
C SER A 14 10.44 4.04 7.40
N ASP A 15 11.61 3.49 7.73
CA ASP A 15 12.62 3.09 6.75
C ASP A 15 12.09 2.04 5.77
N GLY A 16 11.42 0.99 6.26
CA GLY A 16 10.78 -0.02 5.41
C GLY A 16 9.69 0.56 4.50
N LEU A 17 8.86 1.48 5.01
CA LEU A 17 7.78 2.11 4.24
C LEU A 17 8.27 3.16 3.25
N SER A 18 9.47 3.73 3.44
CA SER A 18 10.07 4.68 2.51
C SER A 18 10.43 4.07 1.16
N GLY A 19 10.61 2.74 1.10
CA GLY A 19 10.98 2.03 -0.12
C GLY A 19 12.46 2.09 -0.46
N ASN A 20 13.33 2.54 0.47
CA ASN A 20 14.78 2.74 0.24
C ASN A 20 15.58 1.44 -0.08
N GLY A 21 14.93 0.27 -0.06
CA GLY A 21 15.49 -1.01 -0.48
C GLY A 21 14.72 -1.70 -1.62
N ALA A 22 13.71 -1.04 -2.20
CA ALA A 22 12.96 -1.57 -3.33
C ALA A 22 13.73 -1.36 -4.64
N HIS A 23 13.51 -2.23 -5.63
CA HIS A 23 14.07 -2.07 -6.97
C HIS A 23 13.66 -0.74 -7.64
N LEU A 24 12.47 -0.24 -7.33
CA LEU A 24 11.92 1.02 -7.81
C LEU A 24 11.07 1.61 -6.68
N ASN A 25 11.17 2.91 -6.43
CA ASN A 25 10.28 3.57 -5.47
C ASN A 25 8.88 3.74 -6.08
N LEU A 26 7.88 4.06 -5.24
CA LEU A 26 6.49 4.17 -5.71
C LEU A 26 6.33 5.33 -6.68
N GLU A 27 6.96 6.47 -6.38
CA GLU A 27 6.87 7.72 -7.11
C GLU A 27 7.29 7.52 -8.58
N ASP A 28 8.44 6.88 -8.79
CA ASP A 28 8.96 6.55 -10.12
C ASP A 28 8.11 5.48 -10.81
N ALA A 29 7.55 4.52 -10.07
CA ALA A 29 6.70 3.48 -10.63
C ALA A 29 5.36 4.00 -11.17
N VAL A 30 4.84 5.10 -10.62
CA VAL A 30 3.51 5.63 -10.96
C VAL A 30 3.53 6.92 -11.78
N ALA A 31 4.67 7.63 -11.86
CA ALA A 31 4.77 8.97 -12.46
C ALA A 31 4.17 9.09 -13.87
N ASP A 32 4.54 8.18 -14.78
CA ASP A 32 4.10 8.19 -16.17
C ASP A 32 3.26 6.95 -16.52
N PHE A 33 2.58 6.37 -15.52
CA PHE A 33 1.81 5.15 -15.73
C PHE A 33 0.62 5.40 -16.69
N PRO A 34 0.50 4.65 -17.81
CA PRO A 34 -0.56 4.88 -18.78
C PRO A 34 -1.94 4.64 -18.17
N GLN A 35 -2.79 5.67 -18.17
CA GLN A 35 -4.13 5.61 -17.56
C GLN A 35 -5.02 4.52 -18.17
N SER A 36 -4.84 4.23 -19.46
CA SER A 36 -5.56 3.14 -20.15
C SER A 36 -5.21 1.75 -19.63
N LEU A 37 -4.09 1.60 -18.90
CA LEU A 37 -3.62 0.33 -18.37
C LEU A 37 -3.99 0.09 -16.90
N ILE A 38 -4.61 1.06 -16.22
CA ILE A 38 -4.96 0.98 -14.78
C ILE A 38 -5.71 -0.31 -14.45
N ASN A 39 -6.67 -0.69 -15.29
CA ASN A 39 -7.49 -1.90 -15.13
C ASN A 39 -6.96 -3.12 -15.91
N THR A 40 -5.85 -2.97 -16.65
CA THR A 40 -5.24 -4.10 -17.37
C THR A 40 -4.70 -5.13 -16.38
N ARG A 41 -4.98 -6.40 -16.66
CA ARG A 41 -4.41 -7.54 -15.95
C ARG A 41 -3.23 -8.09 -16.76
N PRO A 42 -1.99 -8.00 -16.25
CA PRO A 42 -0.85 -8.61 -16.91
C PRO A 42 -1.03 -10.12 -17.07
N PRO A 43 -0.30 -10.75 -18.01
CA PRO A 43 -0.29 -12.20 -18.12
C PRO A 43 0.10 -12.86 -16.79
N HIS A 44 -0.54 -14.00 -16.49
CA HIS A 44 -0.23 -14.87 -15.35
C HIS A 44 -0.54 -14.32 -13.95
N VAL A 45 -1.24 -13.18 -13.84
CA VAL A 45 -1.72 -12.65 -12.55
C VAL A 45 -3.23 -12.40 -12.55
N PRO A 46 -3.94 -12.60 -11.41
CA PRO A 46 -5.39 -12.44 -11.33
C PRO A 46 -5.84 -11.00 -11.06
N TYR A 47 -4.90 -10.05 -10.91
CA TYR A 47 -5.16 -8.67 -10.49
C TYR A 47 -4.72 -7.65 -11.54
N SER A 48 -5.35 -6.48 -11.53
CA SER A 48 -4.94 -5.34 -12.36
C SER A 48 -3.82 -4.54 -11.71
N PHE A 49 -3.24 -3.58 -12.45
CA PHE A 49 -2.28 -2.65 -11.87
C PHE A 49 -2.87 -1.83 -10.71
N TRP A 50 -4.12 -1.39 -10.82
CA TRP A 50 -4.79 -0.71 -9.71
C TRP A 50 -5.03 -1.62 -8.50
N HIS A 51 -5.43 -2.88 -8.72
CA HIS A 51 -5.53 -3.85 -7.63
C HIS A 51 -4.20 -4.02 -6.88
N GLN A 52 -3.07 -4.02 -7.61
CA GLN A 52 -1.75 -4.12 -6.98
C GLN A 52 -1.42 -2.91 -6.12
N LEU A 53 -1.79 -1.70 -6.55
CA LEU A 53 -1.62 -0.49 -5.73
C LEU A 53 -2.53 -0.50 -4.50
N GLU A 54 -3.79 -0.92 -4.64
CA GLU A 54 -4.69 -1.05 -3.49
C GLU A 54 -4.21 -2.10 -2.50
N HIS A 55 -3.63 -3.21 -2.98
CA HIS A 55 -2.99 -4.19 -2.11
C HIS A 55 -1.90 -3.57 -1.23
N ILE A 56 -1.02 -2.77 -1.84
CA ILE A 56 0.03 -2.02 -1.12
C ILE A 56 -0.60 -1.05 -0.13
N ARG A 57 -1.62 -0.29 -0.53
CA ARG A 57 -2.31 0.67 0.33
C ARG A 57 -2.94 0.00 1.55
N ILE A 58 -3.65 -1.12 1.35
CA ILE A 58 -4.34 -1.85 2.42
C ILE A 58 -3.31 -2.47 3.37
N ALA A 59 -2.27 -3.13 2.85
CA ALA A 59 -1.23 -3.74 3.66
C ALA A 59 -0.46 -2.71 4.50
N GLN A 60 -0.10 -1.57 3.90
CA GLN A 60 0.56 -0.47 4.61
C GLN A 60 -0.34 0.09 5.72
N GLN A 61 -1.61 0.36 5.42
CA GLN A 61 -2.56 0.88 6.41
C GLN A 61 -2.75 -0.09 7.57
N ASP A 62 -2.91 -1.38 7.28
CA ASP A 62 -3.06 -2.41 8.29
C ASP A 62 -1.84 -2.50 9.21
N LEU A 63 -0.63 -2.44 8.63
CA LEU A 63 0.61 -2.45 9.40
C LEU A 63 0.71 -1.26 10.37
N LEU A 64 0.31 -0.06 9.93
CA LEU A 64 0.27 1.13 10.79
C LEU A 64 -0.76 0.98 11.92
N LEU A 65 -1.95 0.45 11.61
CA LEU A 65 -2.99 0.21 12.61
C LEU A 65 -2.56 -0.85 13.62
N TYR A 66 -1.95 -1.94 13.15
CA TYR A 66 -1.39 -3.00 13.99
C TYR A 66 -0.34 -2.45 14.96
N ALA A 67 0.56 -1.58 14.48
CA ALA A 67 1.61 -1.00 15.31
C ALA A 67 1.10 0.08 16.30
N GLY A 68 0.07 0.84 15.92
CA GLY A 68 -0.37 2.04 16.65
C GLY A 68 -1.66 1.91 17.45
N THR A 69 -2.48 0.89 17.20
CA THR A 69 -3.85 0.79 17.74
C THR A 69 -4.00 -0.47 18.59
N PRO A 70 -4.04 -0.35 19.94
CA PRO A 70 -4.25 -1.50 20.81
C PRO A 70 -5.55 -2.23 20.48
N GLY A 71 -5.47 -3.56 20.31
CA GLY A 71 -6.63 -4.39 20.01
C GLY A 71 -7.10 -4.37 18.55
N HIS A 72 -6.36 -3.73 17.64
CA HIS A 72 -6.61 -3.82 16.20
C HIS A 72 -6.60 -5.27 15.73
N ARG A 73 -7.54 -5.61 14.84
CA ARG A 73 -7.62 -6.91 14.19
C ARG A 73 -7.44 -6.71 12.70
N SER A 74 -6.36 -7.28 12.18
CA SER A 74 -6.05 -7.24 10.75
C SER A 74 -7.14 -7.89 9.89
N PRO A 75 -7.27 -7.47 8.63
CA PRO A 75 -8.15 -8.13 7.67
C PRO A 75 -7.86 -9.62 7.53
N VAL A 76 -8.86 -10.39 7.09
CA VAL A 76 -8.67 -11.82 6.82
C VAL A 76 -7.74 -11.99 5.62
N TRP A 77 -6.65 -12.74 5.79
CA TRP A 77 -5.73 -13.04 4.70
C TRP A 77 -6.23 -14.22 3.83
N PRO A 78 -6.09 -14.17 2.49
CA PRO A 78 -5.61 -13.04 1.69
C PRO A 78 -6.72 -12.05 1.30
N ASP A 79 -7.99 -12.44 1.40
CA ASP A 79 -9.11 -11.76 0.75
C ASP A 79 -9.29 -10.30 1.17
N GLY A 80 -9.01 -9.97 2.42
CA GLY A 80 -9.13 -8.62 2.98
C GLY A 80 -8.05 -7.63 2.53
N TYR A 81 -7.04 -8.09 1.77
CA TYR A 81 -5.92 -7.27 1.30
C TYR A 81 -5.99 -6.96 -0.19
N TRP A 82 -7.14 -7.23 -0.83
CA TRP A 82 -7.35 -6.97 -2.25
C TRP A 82 -8.72 -6.34 -2.46
N PRO A 83 -8.87 -5.46 -3.47
CA PRO A 83 -10.19 -5.10 -3.97
C PRO A 83 -10.94 -6.34 -4.48
N GLN A 84 -12.26 -6.22 -4.62
CA GLN A 84 -13.04 -7.26 -5.27
C GLN A 84 -12.52 -7.52 -6.70
N ALA A 85 -12.49 -8.78 -7.13
CA ALA A 85 -11.90 -9.15 -8.41
C ALA A 85 -12.52 -8.41 -9.62
N ALA A 86 -13.79 -8.03 -9.55
CA ALA A 86 -14.49 -7.29 -10.60
C ALA A 86 -14.40 -5.75 -10.47
N ALA A 87 -13.70 -5.25 -9.45
CA ALA A 87 -13.54 -3.81 -9.26
C ALA A 87 -12.67 -3.21 -10.37
N GLU A 88 -13.03 -2.00 -10.77
CA GLU A 88 -12.29 -1.17 -11.72
C GLU A 88 -12.14 0.22 -11.14
N ALA A 89 -11.12 0.94 -11.60
CA ALA A 89 -10.81 2.29 -11.18
C ALA A 89 -10.64 3.23 -12.37
N GLY A 90 -11.01 4.49 -12.17
CA GLY A 90 -10.64 5.58 -13.05
C GLY A 90 -9.37 6.30 -12.58
N PRO A 91 -8.98 7.36 -13.31
CA PRO A 91 -7.86 8.21 -12.93
C PRO A 91 -7.97 8.81 -11.51
N ALA A 92 -9.20 9.09 -11.07
CA ALA A 92 -9.45 9.66 -9.76
C ALA A 92 -9.13 8.65 -8.64
N GLU A 93 -9.62 7.42 -8.76
CA GLU A 93 -9.36 6.35 -7.78
C GLU A 93 -7.88 5.98 -7.75
N TRP A 94 -7.22 5.90 -8.91
CA TRP A 94 -5.77 5.68 -9.01
C TRP A 94 -4.97 6.73 -8.22
N ASN A 95 -5.24 8.01 -8.47
CA ASN A 95 -4.56 9.11 -7.77
C ASN A 95 -4.90 9.13 -6.28
N ALA A 96 -6.13 8.79 -5.90
CA ALA A 96 -6.53 8.70 -4.50
C ALA A 96 -5.78 7.57 -3.76
N THR A 97 -5.58 6.41 -4.40
CA THR A 97 -4.77 5.31 -3.86
C THR A 97 -3.33 5.74 -3.62
N ILE A 98 -2.69 6.40 -4.59
CA ILE A 98 -1.31 6.89 -4.47
C ILE A 98 -1.19 7.92 -3.34
N ALA A 99 -2.09 8.90 -3.31
CA ALA A 99 -2.10 9.92 -2.26
C ALA A 99 -2.30 9.32 -0.86
N ALA A 100 -3.10 8.24 -0.75
CA ALA A 100 -3.27 7.53 0.51
C ALA A 100 -1.99 6.81 0.96
N ILE A 101 -1.29 6.13 0.04
CA ILE A 101 0.00 5.49 0.35
C ILE A 101 1.02 6.54 0.81
N GLN A 102 1.14 7.66 0.09
CA GLN A 102 2.09 8.71 0.44
C GLN A 102 1.78 9.37 1.80
N ARG A 103 0.51 9.69 2.06
CA ARG A 103 0.10 10.27 3.34
C ARG A 103 0.45 9.37 4.52
N ASP A 104 0.26 8.06 4.36
CA ASP A 104 0.44 7.11 5.45
C ASP A 104 1.93 6.84 5.74
N ARG A 105 2.85 7.10 4.80
CA ARG A 105 4.31 7.10 5.05
C ARG A 105 4.78 8.22 5.97
N GLY A 106 4.01 9.32 6.04
CA GLY A 106 4.33 10.50 6.87
C GLY A 106 3.68 10.50 8.26
N ARG A 107 3.01 9.42 8.65
CA ARG A 107 2.34 9.27 9.96
C ARG A 107 3.25 8.64 11.01
#